data_AF-A0A1G1Y145-F1
#
_entry.id   AF-A0A1G1Y145-F1
#
_cell.length_a   1.000
_cell.length_b   1.000
_cell.length_c   1.000
_cell.angle_alpha   90.00
_cell.angle_beta   90.00
_cell.angle_gamma   90.00
#
_symmetry.space_group_name_H-M   'P 1'
#
loop_
_entity.id
_entity.type
_entity.pdbx_description
1 polymer ?
#
loop_
_entity_poly.entity_id
_entity_poly.type
_entity_poly.pdbx_seq_one_letter_code
_entity_poly.pdbx_strand_id
1 'polypeptide(L)'
;MPKYNQAALETLLSGIASQYLSREVVLVWFSRSHFSSLACFRLVDQATKPGVVVKTIMPWYLDQLDTVQRGEVAKLWIEATMHFRNLLTQHGVPVAKDYRCFCQDGYVYHLSSEEGRSGEEFVQSLSPVARAQAIRLILEAITGVLRQQNSPLVGLDPQLSNFGFRQTPLGLKVSYLDVFPPLCWFQGRYLVHYPNPTDSGIIESELNRKFRLLGILRRMRFSIMAIDLGLEEIFFNELSAVLGNSLLAETMGFFNSLPDASVKNSFDHAAVKDSILRLQPDGQGIDAIREFGVRLASRYTERSRTDFLADVFDLSRKDQSPGFEEPHLVRFEKLQKRLVSLL
;
A
#
# COMPACT_ATOMS: atom_id res chain seq x y z
N MET A 1 2.04 -14.19 -20.82
CA MET A 1 1.62 -12.84 -20.39
C MET A 1 0.43 -12.40 -21.25
N PRO A 2 -0.62 -11.75 -20.71
CA PRO A 2 -1.79 -11.39 -21.51
C PRO A 2 -1.47 -10.30 -22.53
N LYS A 3 -2.25 -10.31 -23.63
CA LYS A 3 -2.15 -9.64 -24.94
C LYS A 3 -1.97 -8.11 -24.99
N TYR A 4 -1.78 -7.42 -23.86
CA TYR A 4 -1.67 -5.96 -23.87
C TYR A 4 -0.21 -5.51 -24.00
N ASN A 5 0.16 -5.12 -25.21
CA ASN A 5 1.32 -4.28 -25.48
C ASN A 5 1.22 -3.00 -24.63
N GLN A 6 2.30 -2.63 -23.93
CA GLN A 6 2.36 -1.40 -23.13
C GLN A 6 1.94 -0.18 -23.95
N ALA A 7 2.40 -0.07 -25.20
CA ALA A 7 2.04 1.04 -26.09
C ALA A 7 0.52 1.13 -26.34
N ALA A 8 -0.18 -0.01 -26.41
CA ALA A 8 -1.63 -0.04 -26.58
C ALA A 8 -2.36 0.46 -25.32
N LEU A 9 -1.86 0.08 -24.13
CA LEU A 9 -2.41 0.58 -22.85
C LEU A 9 -2.15 2.07 -22.67
N GLU A 10 -0.94 2.55 -22.96
CA GLU A 10 -0.62 3.97 -22.91
C GLU A 10 -1.51 4.78 -23.85
N THR A 11 -1.72 4.30 -25.09
CA THR A 11 -2.62 4.93 -26.07
C THR A 11 -4.06 4.99 -25.55
N LEU A 12 -4.57 3.88 -25.01
CA LEU A 12 -5.92 3.78 -24.44
C LEU A 12 -6.11 4.74 -23.27
N LEU A 13 -5.19 4.71 -22.29
CA LEU A 13 -5.26 5.57 -21.11
C LEU A 13 -5.08 7.05 -21.48
N SER A 14 -4.25 7.35 -22.48
CA SER A 14 -4.11 8.71 -23.02
C SER A 14 -5.41 9.21 -23.63
N GLY A 15 -6.11 8.37 -24.40
CA GLY A 15 -7.42 8.72 -24.96
C GLY A 15 -8.43 9.09 -23.88
N ILE A 16 -8.47 8.33 -22.80
CA ILE A 16 -9.32 8.61 -21.63
C ILE A 16 -8.94 9.92 -20.93
N ALA A 17 -7.65 10.16 -20.71
CA ALA A 17 -7.17 11.41 -20.13
C ALA A 17 -7.53 12.62 -21.01
N SER A 18 -7.31 12.52 -22.33
CA SER A 18 -7.64 13.58 -23.29
C SER A 18 -9.14 13.89 -23.31
N GLN A 19 -10.00 12.89 -23.23
CA GLN A 19 -11.45 13.10 -23.12
C GLN A 19 -11.82 13.84 -21.84
N TYR A 20 -11.24 13.43 -20.70
CA TYR A 20 -11.51 14.07 -19.42
C TYR A 20 -11.02 15.52 -19.35
N LEU A 21 -9.82 15.78 -19.88
CA LEU A 21 -9.22 17.10 -19.91
C LEU A 21 -9.67 17.96 -21.09
N SER A 22 -10.40 17.37 -22.04
CA SER A 22 -10.88 17.98 -23.30
C SER A 22 -9.77 18.69 -24.09
N ARG A 23 -8.55 18.13 -24.05
CA ARG A 23 -7.32 18.74 -24.56
C ARG A 23 -6.26 17.68 -24.85
N GLU A 24 -5.20 18.09 -25.56
CA GLU A 24 -4.01 17.27 -25.72
C GLU A 24 -3.27 17.07 -24.40
N VAL A 25 -2.79 15.84 -24.21
CA VAL A 25 -2.07 15.43 -23.01
C VAL A 25 -0.74 14.80 -23.35
N VAL A 26 0.18 14.84 -22.39
CA VAL A 26 1.47 14.17 -22.42
C VAL A 26 1.55 13.17 -21.27
N LEU A 27 2.05 11.98 -21.56
CA LEU A 27 2.35 10.96 -20.54
C LEU A 27 3.53 11.43 -19.69
N VAL A 28 3.32 11.52 -18.38
CA VAL A 28 4.37 11.87 -17.41
C VAL A 28 5.06 10.61 -16.90
N TRP A 29 4.26 9.62 -16.50
CA TRP A 29 4.75 8.32 -16.05
C TRP A 29 3.68 7.26 -16.28
N PHE A 30 4.15 6.02 -16.42
CA PHE A 30 3.33 4.83 -16.55
C PHE A 30 3.82 3.77 -15.57
N SER A 31 2.89 3.12 -14.87
CA SER A 31 3.17 2.02 -13.97
C SER A 31 2.20 0.87 -14.23
N ARG A 32 2.75 -0.35 -14.30
CA ARG A 32 1.98 -1.57 -14.53
C ARG A 32 2.33 -2.60 -13.47
N SER A 33 1.29 -3.19 -12.91
CA SER A 33 1.37 -4.39 -12.08
C SER A 33 0.61 -5.52 -12.76
N HIS A 34 0.65 -6.70 -12.13
CA HIS A 34 -0.23 -7.79 -12.53
C HIS A 34 -1.72 -7.38 -12.43
N PHE A 35 -2.09 -6.52 -11.49
CA PHE A 35 -3.50 -6.24 -11.16
C PHE A 35 -4.03 -4.93 -11.73
N SER A 36 -3.18 -4.02 -12.18
CA SER A 36 -3.62 -2.72 -12.69
C SER A 36 -2.58 -2.08 -13.59
N SER A 37 -3.04 -1.16 -14.43
CA SER A 37 -2.20 -0.22 -15.17
C SER A 37 -2.62 1.20 -14.81
N LEU A 38 -1.65 2.04 -14.51
CA LEU A 38 -1.83 3.43 -14.10
C LEU A 38 -0.95 4.32 -14.95
N ALA A 39 -1.48 5.46 -15.36
CA ALA A 39 -0.77 6.45 -16.13
C ALA A 39 -1.14 7.84 -15.64
N CYS A 40 -0.14 8.70 -15.49
CA CYS A 40 -0.35 10.11 -15.21
C CYS A 40 -0.14 10.93 -16.47
N PHE A 41 -1.09 11.80 -16.74
CA PHE A 41 -1.09 12.68 -17.90
C PHE A 41 -1.19 14.12 -17.48
N ARG A 42 -0.46 15.01 -18.16
CA ARG A 42 -0.61 16.46 -18.02
C ARG A 42 -1.05 17.07 -19.34
N LEU A 43 -1.61 18.27 -19.28
CA LEU A 43 -1.84 19.05 -20.48
C LEU A 43 -0.51 19.48 -21.10
N VAL A 44 -0.39 19.37 -22.43
CA VAL A 44 0.82 19.75 -23.18
C VAL A 44 1.23 21.20 -22.92
N ASP A 45 0.25 22.10 -22.81
CA ASP A 45 0.45 23.53 -22.60
C ASP A 45 0.65 23.94 -21.13
N GLN A 46 0.55 23.01 -20.18
CA GLN A 46 0.54 23.32 -18.74
C GLN A 46 1.34 22.30 -17.92
N ALA A 47 2.64 22.18 -18.21
CA ALA A 47 3.56 21.28 -17.51
C ALA A 47 3.62 21.48 -15.98
N THR A 48 3.24 22.66 -15.46
CA THR A 48 3.25 22.99 -14.03
C THR A 48 1.90 22.80 -13.33
N LYS A 49 0.83 22.53 -14.09
CA LYS A 49 -0.49 22.26 -13.50
C LYS A 49 -0.63 20.77 -13.16
N PRO A 50 -1.46 20.44 -12.16
CA PRO A 50 -1.71 19.05 -11.80
C PRO A 50 -2.25 18.26 -12.99
N GLY A 51 -1.65 17.10 -13.19
CA GLY A 51 -2.11 16.10 -14.13
C GLY A 51 -3.35 15.35 -13.63
N VAL A 52 -3.74 14.39 -14.44
CA VAL A 52 -4.80 13.42 -14.16
C VAL A 52 -4.20 12.04 -14.19
N VAL A 53 -4.53 11.24 -13.17
CA VAL A 53 -4.16 9.83 -13.13
C VAL A 53 -5.33 9.02 -13.67
N VAL A 54 -5.05 8.26 -14.73
CA VAL A 54 -5.97 7.26 -15.28
C VAL A 54 -5.51 5.88 -14.84
N LYS A 55 -6.44 5.09 -14.32
CA LYS A 55 -6.17 3.73 -13.85
C LYS A 55 -7.18 2.77 -14.46
N THR A 56 -6.69 1.64 -14.97
CA THR A 56 -7.52 0.50 -15.38
C THR A 56 -7.18 -0.73 -14.53
N ILE A 57 -8.19 -1.53 -14.24
CA ILE A 57 -8.12 -2.64 -13.30
C ILE A 57 -8.21 -3.95 -14.08
N MET A 58 -7.20 -4.81 -13.90
CA MET A 58 -7.14 -6.19 -14.43
C MET A 58 -7.83 -6.40 -15.78
N PRO A 59 -7.37 -5.70 -16.84
CA PRO A 59 -7.95 -5.87 -18.16
C PRO A 59 -7.95 -7.36 -18.59
N TRP A 60 -6.93 -8.12 -18.17
CA TRP A 60 -6.80 -9.55 -18.43
C TRP A 60 -7.86 -10.44 -17.76
N TYR A 61 -8.42 -10.05 -16.61
CA TYR A 61 -9.47 -10.84 -15.96
C TYR A 61 -10.80 -10.58 -16.65
N LEU A 62 -11.07 -9.31 -16.94
CA LEU A 62 -12.25 -8.91 -17.69
C LEU A 62 -12.26 -9.53 -19.10
N ASP A 63 -11.10 -9.75 -19.72
CA ASP A 63 -10.95 -10.47 -20.98
C ASP A 63 -11.43 -11.93 -20.95
N GLN A 64 -11.37 -12.58 -19.78
CA GLN A 64 -11.78 -13.97 -19.62
C GLN A 64 -13.28 -14.13 -19.45
N LEU A 65 -13.97 -13.03 -19.14
CA LEU A 65 -15.40 -12.98 -18.96
C LEU A 65 -16.10 -12.69 -20.28
N ASP A 66 -17.29 -13.26 -20.44
CA ASP A 66 -18.18 -12.86 -21.53
C ASP A 66 -18.65 -11.40 -21.35
N THR A 67 -19.23 -10.81 -22.39
CA THR A 67 -19.62 -9.39 -22.41
C THR A 67 -20.60 -9.03 -21.28
N VAL A 68 -21.50 -9.94 -20.90
CA VAL A 68 -22.51 -9.68 -19.85
C VAL A 68 -21.85 -9.72 -18.49
N GLN A 69 -21.12 -10.80 -18.19
CA GLN A 69 -20.36 -10.97 -16.95
C GLN A 69 -19.37 -9.83 -16.73
N ARG A 70 -18.66 -9.44 -17.79
CA ARG A 70 -17.73 -8.31 -17.77
C ARG A 70 -18.44 -7.03 -17.36
N GLY A 71 -19.60 -6.74 -17.94
CA GLY A 71 -20.40 -5.56 -17.61
C GLY A 71 -20.88 -5.56 -16.15
N GLU A 72 -21.30 -6.71 -15.61
CA GLU A 72 -21.73 -6.86 -14.22
C GLU A 72 -20.58 -6.64 -13.23
N VAL A 73 -19.44 -7.29 -13.47
CA VAL A 73 -18.23 -7.12 -12.66
C VAL A 73 -17.76 -5.67 -12.68
N ALA A 74 -17.78 -5.02 -13.85
CA ALA A 74 -17.40 -3.62 -13.99
C ALA A 74 -18.28 -2.69 -13.14
N LYS A 75 -19.61 -2.89 -13.15
CA LYS A 75 -20.55 -2.13 -12.31
C LYS A 75 -20.27 -2.34 -10.81
N LEU A 76 -20.10 -3.60 -10.39
CA LEU A 76 -19.79 -3.92 -8.99
C LEU A 76 -18.50 -3.23 -8.52
N TRP A 77 -17.45 -3.20 -9.36
CA TRP A 77 -16.19 -2.54 -9.02
C TRP A 77 -16.34 -1.04 -8.89
N ILE A 78 -17.12 -0.41 -9.78
CA ILE A 78 -17.44 1.02 -9.72
C ILE A 78 -18.19 1.33 -8.41
N GLU A 79 -19.24 0.57 -8.10
CA GLU A 79 -20.06 0.75 -6.90
C GLU A 79 -19.23 0.58 -5.62
N ALA A 80 -18.45 -0.51 -5.52
CA ALA A 80 -17.62 -0.78 -4.36
C ALA A 80 -16.53 0.28 -4.17
N THR A 81 -15.88 0.72 -5.25
CA THR A 81 -14.87 1.79 -5.21
C THR A 81 -15.49 3.09 -4.69
N MET A 82 -16.64 3.49 -5.24
CA MET A 82 -17.29 4.73 -4.84
C MET A 82 -17.80 4.66 -3.40
N HIS A 83 -18.36 3.52 -2.99
CA HIS A 83 -18.77 3.30 -1.61
C HIS A 83 -17.57 3.38 -0.64
N PHE A 84 -16.47 2.69 -0.94
CA PHE A 84 -15.25 2.74 -0.13
C PHE A 84 -14.68 4.15 -0.03
N ARG A 85 -14.58 4.87 -1.16
CA ARG A 85 -14.15 6.27 -1.18
C ARG A 85 -15.05 7.16 -0.31
N ASN A 86 -16.36 6.96 -0.35
CA ASN A 86 -17.30 7.71 0.47
C ASN A 86 -17.10 7.41 1.96
N LEU A 87 -16.91 6.14 2.34
CA LEU A 87 -16.61 5.76 3.72
C LEU A 87 -15.29 6.40 4.21
N LEU A 88 -14.23 6.38 3.39
CA LEU A 88 -12.97 7.04 3.71
C LEU A 88 -13.17 8.54 3.94
N THR A 89 -13.92 9.20 3.06
CA THR A 89 -14.21 10.65 3.16
C THR A 89 -15.01 10.98 4.42
N GLN A 90 -16.02 10.16 4.77
CA GLN A 90 -16.80 10.31 6.00
C GLN A 90 -15.95 10.19 7.27
N HIS A 91 -14.87 9.40 7.20
CA HIS A 91 -13.88 9.26 8.29
C HIS A 91 -12.71 10.26 8.16
N GLY A 92 -12.88 11.33 7.38
CA GLY A 92 -11.92 12.43 7.29
C GLY A 92 -10.65 12.12 6.50
N VAL A 93 -10.58 10.99 5.79
CA VAL A 93 -9.43 10.67 4.95
C VAL A 93 -9.43 11.57 3.71
N PRO A 94 -8.36 12.34 3.46
CA PRO A 94 -8.29 13.22 2.30
C PRO A 94 -8.06 12.39 1.05
N VAL A 95 -9.12 12.04 0.34
CA VAL A 95 -9.04 11.42 -0.99
C VAL A 95 -9.05 12.49 -2.10
N ALA A 96 -8.72 12.10 -3.32
CA ALA A 96 -8.77 13.00 -4.47
C ALA A 96 -10.14 13.68 -4.61
N LYS A 97 -10.12 15.02 -4.74
CA LYS A 97 -11.34 15.84 -4.81
C LYS A 97 -12.19 15.45 -6.01
N ASP A 98 -11.59 15.40 -7.19
CA ASP A 98 -12.24 14.90 -8.38
C ASP A 98 -11.81 13.45 -8.57
N TYR A 99 -12.78 12.57 -8.47
CA TYR A 99 -12.60 11.14 -8.69
C TYR A 99 -13.79 10.62 -9.47
N ARG A 100 -13.54 10.00 -10.62
CA ARG A 100 -14.59 9.40 -11.47
C ARG A 100 -14.27 7.94 -11.71
N CYS A 101 -15.30 7.10 -11.56
CA CYS A 101 -15.29 5.71 -11.96
C CYS A 101 -16.31 5.52 -13.08
N PHE A 102 -15.90 4.89 -14.17
CA PHE A 102 -16.79 4.61 -15.29
C PHE A 102 -16.37 3.34 -16.01
N CYS A 103 -17.31 2.80 -16.79
CA CYS A 103 -17.11 1.63 -17.61
C CYS A 103 -17.11 2.03 -19.09
N GLN A 104 -16.14 1.55 -19.85
CA GLN A 104 -16.10 1.69 -21.31
C GLN A 104 -15.66 0.35 -21.91
N ASP A 105 -16.43 -0.16 -22.87
CA ASP A 105 -16.21 -1.46 -23.53
C ASP A 105 -16.10 -2.65 -22.55
N GLY A 106 -16.76 -2.53 -21.40
CA GLY A 106 -16.72 -3.51 -20.31
C GLY A 106 -15.50 -3.40 -19.39
N TYR A 107 -14.61 -2.43 -19.60
CA TYR A 107 -13.46 -2.19 -18.73
C TYR A 107 -13.73 -1.04 -17.77
N VAL A 108 -13.20 -1.17 -16.54
CA VAL A 108 -13.32 -0.15 -15.51
C VAL A 108 -12.14 0.81 -15.58
N TYR A 109 -12.46 2.10 -15.55
CA TYR A 109 -11.49 3.18 -15.52
C TYR A 109 -11.78 4.11 -14.36
N HIS A 110 -10.71 4.43 -13.63
CA HIS A 110 -10.71 5.41 -12.57
C HIS A 110 -9.88 6.61 -13.01
N LEU A 111 -10.43 7.80 -12.78
CA LEU A 111 -9.82 9.09 -13.07
C LEU A 111 -9.72 9.88 -11.78
N SER A 112 -8.52 10.38 -11.44
CA SER A 112 -8.33 11.28 -10.30
C SER A 112 -7.57 12.55 -10.67
N SER A 113 -7.93 13.68 -10.05
CA SER A 113 -7.26 14.97 -10.25
C SER A 113 -6.02 15.18 -9.37
N GLU A 114 -5.62 14.18 -8.60
CA GLU A 114 -4.45 14.27 -7.73
C GLU A 114 -3.25 13.61 -8.37
N GLU A 115 -2.38 14.45 -8.92
CA GLU A 115 -0.99 14.14 -9.14
C GLU A 115 -0.17 14.57 -7.91
N GLY A 116 0.55 13.62 -7.31
CA GLY A 116 1.49 13.88 -6.24
C GLY A 116 2.65 12.91 -6.32
N ARG A 117 3.81 13.29 -5.78
CA ARG A 117 4.90 12.32 -5.56
C ARG A 117 4.42 11.30 -4.54
N SER A 118 4.75 10.02 -4.72
CA SER A 118 4.38 8.99 -3.76
C SER A 118 4.97 9.34 -2.39
N GLY A 119 4.27 8.99 -1.31
CA GLY A 119 4.70 9.32 0.05
C GLY A 119 6.07 8.73 0.38
N GLU A 120 6.36 7.55 -0.16
CA GLU A 120 7.67 6.93 -0.04
C GLU A 120 8.78 7.77 -0.69
N GLU A 121 8.66 8.10 -1.97
CA GLU A 121 9.64 8.93 -2.69
C GLU A 121 9.77 10.33 -2.07
N PHE A 122 8.65 10.88 -1.63
CA PHE A 122 8.61 12.20 -1.00
C PHE A 122 9.42 12.17 0.29
N VAL A 123 9.08 11.30 1.25
CA VAL A 123 9.78 11.17 2.54
C VAL A 123 11.27 10.86 2.36
N GLN A 124 11.63 9.97 1.43
CA GLN A 124 13.02 9.67 1.11
C GLN A 124 13.84 10.92 0.75
N SER A 125 13.25 11.83 -0.04
CA SER A 125 13.92 13.04 -0.53
C SER A 125 13.98 14.21 0.45
N LEU A 126 13.36 14.11 1.63
CA LEU A 126 13.27 15.21 2.59
C LEU A 126 14.40 15.22 3.62
N SER A 127 14.66 16.41 4.18
CA SER A 127 15.48 16.60 5.38
C SER A 127 14.80 16.01 6.64
N PRO A 128 15.53 15.72 7.72
CA PRO A 128 14.95 15.11 8.92
C PRO A 128 13.73 15.85 9.50
N VAL A 129 13.79 17.18 9.60
CA VAL A 129 12.67 18.00 10.09
C VAL A 129 11.45 17.90 9.18
N ALA A 130 11.66 17.92 7.86
CA ALA A 130 10.57 17.81 6.90
C ALA A 130 9.97 16.38 6.84
N ARG A 131 10.77 15.34 7.13
CA ARG A 131 10.28 13.96 7.28
C ARG A 131 9.28 13.84 8.43
N ALA A 132 9.58 14.45 9.58
CA ALA A 132 8.67 14.47 10.73
C ALA A 132 7.32 15.13 10.36
N GLN A 133 7.36 16.30 9.70
CA GLN A 133 6.15 16.96 9.24
C GLN A 133 5.35 16.10 8.24
N ALA A 134 6.02 15.44 7.30
CA ALA A 134 5.35 14.57 6.32
C ALA A 134 4.67 13.37 7.00
N ILE A 135 5.35 12.72 7.95
CA ILE A 135 4.80 11.60 8.73
C ILE A 135 3.60 12.07 9.57
N ARG A 136 3.69 13.23 10.23
CA ARG A 136 2.57 13.83 10.97
C ARG A 136 1.36 14.03 10.08
N LEU A 137 1.54 14.64 8.90
CA LEU A 137 0.44 14.88 7.96
C LEU A 137 -0.26 13.59 7.53
N ILE A 138 0.50 12.50 7.31
CA ILE A 138 -0.08 11.18 7.00
C ILE A 138 -0.90 10.66 8.18
N LEU A 139 -0.37 10.73 9.39
CA LEU A 139 -1.07 10.28 10.61
C LEU A 139 -2.35 11.08 10.84
N GLU A 140 -2.30 12.40 10.70
CA GLU A 140 -3.46 13.29 10.76
C GLU A 140 -4.50 12.92 9.69
N ALA A 141 -4.05 12.66 8.45
CA ALA A 141 -4.91 12.27 7.33
C ALA A 141 -5.68 10.96 7.56
N ILE A 142 -5.20 10.06 8.43
CA ILE A 142 -5.87 8.79 8.73
C ILE A 142 -6.44 8.71 10.14
N THR A 143 -6.39 9.80 10.91
CA THR A 143 -6.77 9.79 12.33
C THR A 143 -8.22 9.34 12.53
N GLY A 144 -9.15 9.73 11.66
CA GLY A 144 -10.54 9.28 11.76
C GLY A 144 -10.72 7.77 11.54
N VAL A 145 -9.85 7.14 10.74
CA VAL A 145 -9.83 5.67 10.59
C VAL A 145 -9.23 5.00 11.82
N LEU A 146 -8.15 5.55 12.37
CA LEU A 146 -7.49 5.02 13.57
C LEU A 146 -8.40 5.11 14.80
N ARG A 147 -9.21 6.16 14.93
CA ARG A 147 -10.09 6.40 16.10
C ARG A 147 -11.44 5.67 16.04
N GLN A 148 -11.69 4.83 15.03
CA GLN A 148 -12.90 4.01 14.99
C GLN A 148 -12.93 3.07 16.20
N GLN A 149 -13.97 3.19 17.03
CA GLN A 149 -14.23 2.28 18.14
C GLN A 149 -15.25 1.22 17.71
N ASN A 150 -15.19 0.03 18.33
CA ASN A 150 -16.22 -1.02 18.28
C ASN A 150 -16.84 -1.26 16.89
N SER A 151 -16.26 -2.20 16.13
CA SER A 151 -16.63 -2.55 14.76
C SER A 151 -16.28 -1.50 13.70
N PRO A 152 -15.00 -1.46 13.26
CA PRO A 152 -14.56 -0.52 12.23
C PRO A 152 -15.34 -0.70 10.93
N LEU A 153 -15.83 0.40 10.38
CA LEU A 153 -16.64 0.48 9.16
C LEU A 153 -15.74 0.55 7.91
N VAL A 154 -14.58 1.17 8.05
CA VAL A 154 -13.63 1.38 6.96
C VAL A 154 -12.22 1.02 7.40
N GLY A 155 -11.48 0.36 6.50
CA GLY A 155 -10.05 0.10 6.66
C GLY A 155 -9.25 0.81 5.57
N LEU A 156 -7.93 0.79 5.67
CA LEU A 156 -7.04 1.29 4.62
C LEU A 156 -5.71 0.54 4.60
N ASP A 157 -4.98 0.67 3.50
CA ASP A 157 -3.60 0.17 3.42
C ASP A 157 -2.63 1.34 3.62
N PRO A 158 -1.96 1.42 4.79
CA PRO A 158 -1.20 2.60 5.21
C PRO A 158 0.24 2.64 4.65
N GLN A 159 0.52 1.87 3.60
CA GLN A 159 1.81 1.97 2.90
C GLN A 159 2.04 3.41 2.41
N LEU A 160 3.25 3.91 2.57
CA LEU A 160 3.57 5.30 2.20
C LEU A 160 3.35 5.58 0.71
N SER A 161 3.55 4.57 -0.15
CA SER A 161 3.26 4.63 -1.58
C SER A 161 1.78 4.91 -1.90
N ASN A 162 0.87 4.63 -0.96
CA ASN A 162 -0.56 4.87 -1.10
C ASN A 162 -0.97 6.31 -0.74
N PHE A 163 -0.01 7.15 -0.36
CA PHE A 163 -0.23 8.58 -0.13
C PHE A 163 0.48 9.39 -1.21
N GLY A 164 -0.14 10.48 -1.63
CA GLY A 164 0.41 11.46 -2.54
C GLY A 164 0.66 12.78 -1.82
N PHE A 165 1.81 13.39 -2.11
CA PHE A 165 2.14 14.72 -1.61
C PHE A 165 2.19 15.74 -2.74
N ARG A 166 1.62 16.91 -2.46
CA ARG A 166 1.58 18.03 -3.40
C ARG A 166 1.76 19.35 -2.69
N GLN A 167 2.69 20.17 -3.19
CA GLN A 167 2.80 21.56 -2.78
C GLN A 167 1.64 22.38 -3.38
N THR A 168 0.93 23.11 -2.53
CA THR A 168 -0.12 24.05 -2.93
C THR A 168 0.22 25.47 -2.45
N PRO A 169 -0.48 26.51 -2.93
CA PRO A 169 -0.33 27.86 -2.39
C PRO A 169 -0.63 27.97 -0.89
N LEU A 170 -1.41 27.05 -0.33
CA LEU A 170 -1.79 27.02 1.09
C LEU A 170 -0.87 26.13 1.95
N GLY A 171 0.13 25.49 1.33
CA GLY A 171 1.04 24.56 2.00
C GLY A 171 1.03 23.16 1.39
N LEU A 172 1.68 22.23 2.10
CA LEU A 172 1.80 20.84 1.68
C LEU A 172 0.48 20.10 1.92
N LYS A 173 -0.08 19.53 0.85
CA LYS A 173 -1.28 18.70 0.90
C LYS A 173 -0.90 17.23 0.80
N VAL A 174 -1.54 16.40 1.63
CA VAL A 174 -1.50 14.95 1.56
C VAL A 174 -2.83 14.42 1.03
N SER A 175 -2.80 13.36 0.23
CA SER A 175 -4.00 12.67 -0.22
C SER A 175 -3.79 11.16 -0.25
N TYR A 176 -4.80 10.39 0.15
CA TYR A 176 -4.81 8.94 0.03
C TYR A 176 -5.22 8.55 -1.40
N LEU A 177 -4.35 7.80 -2.06
CA LEU A 177 -4.43 7.44 -3.48
C LEU A 177 -5.00 6.03 -3.68
N ASP A 178 -4.82 5.14 -2.71
CA ASP A 178 -5.24 3.75 -2.81
C ASP A 178 -6.70 3.55 -2.43
N VAL A 179 -7.57 4.26 -3.15
CA VAL A 179 -9.02 4.02 -3.20
C VAL A 179 -9.36 2.83 -4.10
N PHE A 180 -8.38 1.95 -4.35
CA PHE A 180 -8.60 0.76 -5.14
C PHE A 180 -9.67 -0.09 -4.45
N PRO A 181 -10.57 -0.74 -5.19
CA PRO A 181 -11.46 -1.71 -4.59
C PRO A 181 -10.61 -2.93 -4.35
N PRO A 182 -10.61 -3.40 -3.12
CA PRO A 182 -10.83 -4.83 -3.03
C PRO A 182 -12.14 -5.25 -2.37
N LEU A 183 -12.63 -6.38 -2.90
CA LEU A 183 -14.04 -6.65 -3.13
C LEU A 183 -14.49 -7.87 -2.35
N CYS A 184 -13.84 -8.16 -1.23
CA CYS A 184 -14.35 -9.18 -0.34
C CYS A 184 -15.23 -8.48 0.69
N TRP A 185 -16.55 -8.59 0.52
CA TRP A 185 -17.48 -8.32 1.60
C TRP A 185 -17.40 -9.48 2.58
N PHE A 186 -16.85 -9.24 3.77
CA PHE A 186 -16.75 -10.24 4.83
C PHE A 186 -17.27 -9.66 6.13
N GLN A 187 -18.31 -10.29 6.69
CA GLN A 187 -18.92 -9.90 7.97
C GLN A 187 -19.27 -8.40 8.08
N GLY A 188 -19.84 -7.83 7.02
CA GLY A 188 -20.24 -6.42 7.04
C GLY A 188 -19.15 -5.41 6.68
N ARG A 189 -17.96 -5.87 6.26
CA ARG A 189 -16.79 -5.01 5.96
C ARG A 189 -16.25 -5.26 4.56
N TYR A 190 -15.81 -4.19 3.89
CA TYR A 190 -15.12 -4.26 2.60
C TYR A 190 -13.61 -4.46 2.81
N LEU A 191 -13.10 -5.68 2.63
CA LEU A 191 -11.67 -5.92 2.76
C LEU A 191 -10.91 -5.26 1.63
N VAL A 192 -9.96 -4.38 1.97
CA VAL A 192 -9.09 -3.78 0.98
C VAL A 192 -7.94 -4.75 0.60
N HIS A 193 -8.19 -6.01 0.23
CA HIS A 193 -7.21 -6.95 -0.36
C HIS A 193 -7.59 -7.57 -1.74
N TYR A 194 -6.70 -7.50 -2.75
CA TYR A 194 -6.91 -8.08 -4.08
C TYR A 194 -5.76 -9.03 -4.52
N PRO A 195 -6.03 -10.21 -5.13
CA PRO A 195 -7.34 -10.79 -5.39
C PRO A 195 -8.11 -11.08 -4.10
N ASN A 196 -9.43 -11.22 -4.22
CA ASN A 196 -10.27 -11.53 -3.07
C ASN A 196 -9.74 -12.81 -2.40
N PRO A 197 -9.25 -12.73 -1.15
CA PRO A 197 -8.74 -13.92 -0.48
C PRO A 197 -9.91 -14.87 -0.23
N THR A 198 -9.75 -16.13 -0.61
CA THR A 198 -10.72 -17.20 -0.32
C THR A 198 -10.38 -17.95 0.97
N ASP A 199 -9.13 -17.83 1.42
CA ASP A 199 -8.63 -18.40 2.67
C ASP A 199 -9.03 -17.52 3.86
N SER A 200 -9.69 -18.12 4.87
CA SER A 200 -10.17 -17.42 6.06
C SER A 200 -9.05 -16.83 6.92
N GLY A 201 -7.89 -17.48 7.00
CA GLY A 201 -6.73 -16.98 7.71
C GLY A 201 -6.11 -15.77 7.02
N ILE A 202 -6.12 -15.73 5.69
CA ILE A 202 -5.70 -14.53 4.92
C ILE A 202 -6.71 -13.39 5.14
N ILE A 203 -8.01 -13.68 5.07
CA ILE A 203 -9.07 -12.69 5.35
C ILE A 203 -8.89 -12.06 6.74
N GLU A 204 -8.71 -12.89 7.78
CA GLU A 204 -8.52 -12.40 9.15
C GLU A 204 -7.23 -11.58 9.29
N SER A 205 -6.14 -12.02 8.67
CA SER A 205 -4.89 -11.26 8.67
C SER A 205 -5.07 -9.89 8.01
N GLU A 206 -5.80 -9.81 6.91
CA GLU A 206 -6.04 -8.55 6.20
C GLU A 206 -6.98 -7.62 6.96
N LEU A 207 -8.01 -8.15 7.62
CA LEU A 207 -8.83 -7.41 8.57
C LEU A 207 -7.98 -6.81 9.67
N ASN A 208 -7.12 -7.61 10.29
CA ASN A 208 -6.25 -7.14 11.36
C ASN A 208 -5.31 -6.03 10.86
N ARG A 209 -4.70 -6.20 9.68
CA ARG A 209 -3.77 -5.23 9.09
C ARG A 209 -4.41 -3.91 8.66
N LYS A 210 -5.68 -3.91 8.24
CA LYS A 210 -6.31 -2.77 7.55
C LYS A 210 -7.40 -2.08 8.35
N PHE A 211 -7.97 -2.75 9.35
CA PHE A 211 -9.10 -2.25 10.13
C PHE A 211 -8.77 -2.06 11.61
N ARG A 212 -7.75 -2.73 12.15
CA ARG A 212 -7.36 -2.59 13.55
C ARG A 212 -6.27 -1.54 13.68
N LEU A 213 -6.39 -0.66 14.67
CA LEU A 213 -5.42 0.40 14.95
C LEU A 213 -3.98 -0.13 14.96
N LEU A 214 -3.69 -1.14 15.78
CA LEU A 214 -2.34 -1.67 15.92
C LEU A 214 -1.83 -2.32 14.63
N GLY A 215 -2.70 -2.95 13.85
CA GLY A 215 -2.34 -3.52 12.55
C GLY A 215 -2.03 -2.47 11.49
N ILE A 216 -2.83 -1.39 11.43
CA ILE A 216 -2.58 -0.24 10.55
C ILE A 216 -1.26 0.41 10.93
N LEU A 217 -1.04 0.69 12.23
CA LEU A 217 0.20 1.29 12.70
C LEU A 217 1.41 0.39 12.44
N ARG A 218 1.29 -0.94 12.57
CA ARG A 218 2.36 -1.89 12.25
C ARG A 218 2.76 -1.83 10.78
N ARG A 219 1.78 -1.80 9.88
CA ARG A 219 2.01 -1.69 8.42
C ARG A 219 2.65 -0.35 8.06
N MET A 220 2.20 0.75 8.67
CA MET A 220 2.79 2.07 8.47
C MET A 220 4.24 2.12 8.98
N ARG A 221 4.48 1.65 10.21
CA ARG A 221 5.83 1.54 10.81
C ARG A 221 6.77 0.76 9.90
N PHE A 222 6.33 -0.39 9.39
CA PHE A 222 7.12 -1.20 8.48
C PHE A 222 7.45 -0.44 7.19
N SER A 223 6.48 0.24 6.57
CA SER A 223 6.71 1.07 5.36
C SER A 223 7.69 2.22 5.62
N ILE A 224 7.66 2.82 6.82
CA ILE A 224 8.61 3.87 7.24
C ILE A 224 10.01 3.30 7.45
N MET A 225 10.13 2.17 8.16
CA MET A 225 11.42 1.53 8.44
C MET A 225 12.09 0.96 7.19
N ALA A 226 11.30 0.57 6.18
CA ALA A 226 11.83 0.10 4.89
C ALA A 226 12.67 1.20 4.21
N ILE A 227 12.25 2.47 4.31
CA ILE A 227 13.02 3.63 3.87
C ILE A 227 14.31 3.74 4.67
N ASP A 228 14.19 3.89 5.98
CA ASP A 228 15.31 4.10 6.89
C ASP A 228 14.89 3.73 8.32
N LEU A 229 15.69 2.90 8.98
CA LEU A 229 15.44 2.44 10.35
C LEU A 229 15.37 3.60 11.35
N GLY A 230 16.14 4.68 11.12
CA GLY A 230 16.15 5.87 11.96
C GLY A 230 14.83 6.65 11.97
N LEU A 231 13.91 6.37 11.04
CA LEU A 231 12.60 7.01 11.00
C LEU A 231 11.59 6.40 11.98
N GLU A 232 11.89 5.24 12.58
CA GLU A 232 11.03 4.59 13.57
C GLU A 232 10.78 5.50 14.78
N GLU A 233 11.81 6.19 15.28
CA GLU A 233 11.67 7.10 16.42
C GLU A 233 10.84 8.34 16.07
N ILE A 234 11.06 8.92 14.88
CA ILE A 234 10.26 10.02 14.38
C ILE A 234 8.78 9.61 14.28
N PHE A 235 8.51 8.41 13.76
CA PHE A 235 7.15 7.88 13.69
C PHE A 235 6.47 7.82 15.07
N PHE A 236 7.15 7.33 16.11
CA PHE A 236 6.58 7.27 17.45
C PHE A 236 6.36 8.64 18.08
N ASN A 237 7.28 9.58 17.87
CA ASN A 237 7.13 10.96 18.34
C ASN A 237 5.91 11.64 17.71
N GLU A 238 5.73 11.48 16.40
CA GLU A 238 4.57 12.04 15.70
C GLU A 238 3.26 11.32 16.04
N LEU A 239 3.31 10.00 16.27
CA LEU A 239 2.16 9.24 16.77
C LEU A 239 1.67 9.78 18.12
N SER A 240 2.61 10.05 19.04
CA SER A 240 2.30 10.67 20.34
C SER A 240 1.61 12.01 20.17
N ALA A 241 2.09 12.85 19.25
CA ALA A 241 1.54 14.18 19.00
C ALA A 241 0.11 14.13 18.43
N VAL A 242 -0.19 13.16 17.56
CA VAL A 242 -1.48 13.07 16.86
C VAL A 242 -2.55 12.31 17.64
N LEU A 243 -2.18 11.23 18.32
CA LEU A 243 -3.13 10.32 18.98
C LEU A 243 -3.17 10.47 20.51
N GLY A 244 -2.20 11.19 21.09
CA GLY A 244 -2.09 11.42 22.52
C GLY A 244 -1.42 10.27 23.29
N ASN A 245 -1.03 10.56 24.53
CA ASN A 245 -0.14 9.71 25.32
C ASN A 245 -0.75 8.36 25.76
N SER A 246 -2.07 8.28 25.95
CA SER A 246 -2.73 7.03 26.39
C SER A 246 -2.65 5.94 25.33
N LEU A 247 -2.88 6.29 24.07
CA LEU A 247 -2.82 5.36 22.93
C LEU A 247 -1.38 5.01 22.56
N LEU A 248 -0.43 5.93 22.83
CA LEU A 248 0.99 5.66 22.66
C LEU A 248 1.45 4.52 23.57
N ALA A 249 1.06 4.50 24.84
CA ALA A 249 1.49 3.46 25.78
C ALA A 249 1.06 2.05 25.33
N GLU A 250 -0.20 1.88 24.92
CA GLU A 250 -0.71 0.64 24.35
C GLU A 250 0.07 0.24 23.08
N THR A 251 0.26 1.22 22.19
CA THR A 251 0.97 1.00 20.92
C THR A 251 2.42 0.60 21.13
N MET A 252 3.13 1.24 22.06
CA MET A 252 4.51 0.91 22.41
C MET A 252 4.60 -0.47 23.08
N GLY A 253 3.66 -0.81 23.97
CA GLY A 253 3.56 -2.14 24.56
C GLY A 253 3.40 -3.23 23.49
N PHE A 254 2.54 -2.99 22.50
CA PHE A 254 2.38 -3.87 21.35
C PHE A 254 3.66 -3.99 20.50
N PHE A 255 4.31 -2.89 20.13
CA PHE A 255 5.52 -2.97 19.31
C PHE A 255 6.70 -3.62 20.03
N ASN A 256 6.81 -3.44 21.35
CA ASN A 256 7.83 -4.10 22.17
C ASN A 256 7.56 -5.60 22.35
N SER A 257 6.34 -6.07 22.12
CA SER A 257 6.02 -7.51 22.16
C SER A 257 6.21 -8.22 20.81
N LEU A 258 6.47 -7.48 19.73
CA LEU A 258 6.73 -8.08 18.42
C LEU A 258 8.09 -8.80 18.39
N PRO A 259 8.23 -9.87 17.59
CA PRO A 259 9.47 -10.65 17.53
C PRO A 259 10.72 -9.83 17.16
N ASP A 260 10.58 -8.82 16.29
CA ASP A 260 11.68 -7.98 15.84
C ASP A 260 12.24 -7.04 16.93
N ALA A 261 11.53 -6.88 18.05
CA ALA A 261 12.01 -6.11 19.20
C ALA A 261 13.28 -6.72 19.82
N SER A 262 13.49 -8.02 19.68
CA SER A 262 14.73 -8.71 20.09
C SER A 262 15.98 -8.16 19.39
N VAL A 263 15.83 -7.81 18.10
CA VAL A 263 16.89 -7.19 17.30
C VAL A 263 17.14 -5.75 17.74
N LYS A 264 16.08 -5.02 18.11
CA LYS A 264 16.16 -3.63 18.55
C LYS A 264 16.82 -3.47 19.93
N ASN A 265 16.45 -4.31 20.88
CA ASN A 265 16.69 -4.05 22.30
C ASN A 265 17.96 -4.69 22.86
N SER A 266 18.34 -5.88 22.38
CA SER A 266 19.49 -6.62 22.92
C SER A 266 20.43 -7.16 21.85
N PHE A 267 19.92 -7.41 20.64
CA PHE A 267 20.66 -8.05 19.54
C PHE A 267 21.40 -9.33 20.01
N ASP A 268 20.73 -10.20 20.74
CA ASP A 268 21.27 -11.54 21.02
C ASP A 268 21.10 -12.43 19.78
N HIS A 269 22.21 -12.78 19.12
CA HIS A 269 22.21 -13.59 17.89
C HIS A 269 21.47 -14.92 18.07
N ALA A 270 21.60 -15.58 19.23
CA ALA A 270 20.95 -16.86 19.47
C ALA A 270 19.43 -16.68 19.63
N ALA A 271 18.99 -15.67 20.38
CA ALA A 271 17.57 -15.37 20.57
C ALA A 271 16.90 -14.88 19.27
N VAL A 272 17.60 -14.08 18.47
CA VAL A 272 17.10 -13.62 17.16
C VAL A 272 16.96 -14.80 16.20
N LYS A 273 17.97 -15.70 16.15
CA LYS A 273 17.92 -16.92 15.33
C LYS A 273 16.74 -17.81 15.72
N ASP A 274 16.57 -18.09 17.01
CA ASP A 274 15.48 -18.91 17.52
C ASP A 274 14.12 -18.28 17.19
N SER A 275 14.00 -16.96 17.31
CA SER A 275 12.77 -16.22 16.96
C SER A 275 12.43 -16.34 15.47
N ILE A 276 13.41 -16.19 14.57
CA ILE A 276 13.21 -16.34 13.12
C ILE A 276 12.77 -17.77 12.76
N LEU A 277 13.40 -18.79 13.36
CA LEU A 277 13.12 -20.19 13.06
C LEU A 277 11.74 -20.66 13.57
N ARG A 278 11.18 -20.00 14.60
CA ARG A 278 9.85 -20.32 15.13
C ARG A 278 8.70 -19.71 14.33
N LEU A 279 8.98 -18.74 13.44
CA LEU A 279 7.96 -18.11 12.62
C LEU A 279 7.26 -19.14 11.72
N GLN A 280 5.94 -19.05 11.67
CA GLN A 280 5.09 -19.87 10.82
C GLN A 280 4.78 -19.13 9.50
N PRO A 281 4.55 -19.84 8.38
CA PRO A 281 4.19 -19.24 7.08
C PRO A 281 2.72 -18.74 7.04
N ASP A 282 2.24 -18.17 8.14
CA ASP A 282 0.91 -17.59 8.27
C ASP A 282 0.92 -16.06 8.11
N GLY A 283 -0.23 -15.41 8.30
CA GLY A 283 -0.32 -13.94 8.15
C GLY A 283 0.57 -13.17 9.13
N GLN A 284 0.72 -13.65 10.37
CA GLN A 284 1.51 -12.96 11.39
C GLN A 284 3.01 -13.22 11.23
N GLY A 285 3.39 -14.44 10.90
CA GLY A 285 4.78 -14.81 10.65
C GLY A 285 5.35 -14.18 9.39
N ILE A 286 4.52 -13.91 8.37
CA ILE A 286 4.92 -13.10 7.20
C ILE A 286 5.23 -11.66 7.58
N ASP A 287 4.41 -11.01 8.42
CA ASP A 287 4.73 -9.66 8.86
C ASP A 287 6.00 -9.64 9.71
N ALA A 288 6.13 -10.60 10.63
CA ALA A 288 7.30 -10.72 11.50
C ALA A 288 8.60 -10.97 10.73
N ILE A 289 8.59 -11.89 9.74
CA ILE A 289 9.81 -12.20 8.97
C ILE A 289 10.25 -11.00 8.12
N ARG A 290 9.30 -10.21 7.61
CA ARG A 290 9.58 -8.97 6.89
C ARG A 290 10.18 -7.91 7.81
N GLU A 291 9.67 -7.76 9.02
CA GLU A 291 10.22 -6.85 10.03
C GLU A 291 11.66 -7.23 10.43
N PHE A 292 11.93 -8.53 10.62
CA PHE A 292 13.31 -9.02 10.77
C PHE A 292 14.17 -8.65 9.56
N GLY A 293 13.68 -8.88 8.34
CA GLY A 293 14.37 -8.49 7.11
C GLY A 293 14.74 -7.00 7.10
N VAL A 294 13.80 -6.12 7.41
CA VAL A 294 14.04 -4.66 7.45
C VAL A 294 15.13 -4.26 8.44
N ARG A 295 15.18 -4.90 9.62
CA ARG A 295 16.22 -4.64 10.63
C ARG A 295 17.58 -5.24 10.25
N LEU A 296 17.59 -6.43 9.67
CA LEU A 296 18.81 -7.13 9.29
C LEU A 296 19.40 -6.64 7.95
N ALA A 297 18.65 -5.87 7.17
CA ALA A 297 19.10 -5.36 5.87
C ALA A 297 20.38 -4.52 5.93
N SER A 298 20.70 -3.87 7.06
CA SER A 298 21.98 -3.16 7.23
C SER A 298 23.19 -4.08 7.31
N ARG A 299 22.98 -5.37 7.61
CA ARG A 299 24.03 -6.40 7.66
C ARG A 299 24.23 -7.13 6.34
N TYR A 300 23.33 -6.93 5.38
CA TYR A 300 23.47 -7.51 4.07
C TYR A 300 24.41 -6.64 3.22
N THR A 301 25.53 -7.23 2.80
CA THR A 301 26.60 -6.51 2.09
C THR A 301 26.70 -6.86 0.60
N GLU A 302 25.99 -7.90 0.14
CA GLU A 302 26.13 -8.40 -1.23
C GLU A 302 25.39 -7.54 -2.27
N ARG A 303 24.28 -6.89 -1.90
CA ARG A 303 23.50 -6.00 -2.79
C ARG A 303 22.95 -4.79 -2.04
N SER A 304 22.30 -3.90 -2.78
CA SER A 304 21.65 -2.74 -2.19
C SER A 304 20.56 -3.15 -1.19
N ARG A 305 20.30 -2.28 -0.20
CA ARG A 305 19.19 -2.45 0.75
C ARG A 305 17.87 -2.67 0.01
N THR A 306 17.63 -1.91 -1.05
CA THR A 306 16.40 -1.98 -1.85
C THR A 306 16.22 -3.36 -2.49
N ASP A 307 17.27 -3.89 -3.11
CA ASP A 307 17.22 -5.22 -3.74
C ASP A 307 17.01 -6.32 -2.70
N PHE A 308 17.67 -6.20 -1.55
CA PHE A 308 17.49 -7.15 -0.45
C PHE A 308 16.06 -7.13 0.10
N LEU A 309 15.48 -5.95 0.33
CA LEU A 309 14.10 -5.85 0.79
C LEU A 309 13.14 -6.39 -0.26
N ALA A 310 13.35 -6.12 -1.55
CA ALA A 310 12.57 -6.70 -2.63
C ALA A 310 12.58 -8.24 -2.57
N ASP A 311 13.76 -8.86 -2.39
CA ASP A 311 13.88 -10.30 -2.20
C ASP A 311 13.11 -10.80 -0.95
N VAL A 312 13.19 -10.07 0.17
CA VAL A 312 12.45 -10.40 1.41
C VAL A 312 10.94 -10.40 1.14
N PHE A 313 10.43 -9.38 0.43
CA PHE A 313 9.02 -9.33 0.05
C PHE A 313 8.64 -10.50 -0.85
N ASP A 314 9.43 -10.76 -1.89
CA ASP A 314 9.17 -11.77 -2.91
C ASP A 314 9.16 -13.20 -2.35
N LEU A 315 10.11 -13.52 -1.47
CA LEU A 315 10.16 -14.83 -0.80
C LEU A 315 9.05 -15.02 0.24
N SER A 316 8.51 -13.94 0.80
CA SER A 316 7.44 -13.99 1.81
C SER A 316 6.02 -13.87 1.25
N ARG A 317 5.85 -13.64 -0.06
CA ARG A 317 4.52 -13.58 -0.70
C ARG A 317 3.80 -14.93 -0.64
N LYS A 318 2.49 -14.91 -0.39
CA LYS A 318 1.63 -16.11 -0.38
C LYS A 318 1.07 -16.48 -1.77
N ASP A 319 1.08 -15.57 -2.73
CA ASP A 319 0.49 -15.83 -4.05
C ASP A 319 1.39 -16.74 -4.90
N GLN A 320 0.75 -17.49 -5.81
CA GLN A 320 1.40 -18.33 -6.82
C GLN A 320 1.37 -17.63 -8.19
N SER A 321 1.59 -16.32 -8.19
CA SER A 321 1.63 -15.52 -9.41
C SER A 321 2.75 -16.02 -10.34
N PRO A 322 2.62 -15.91 -11.68
CA PRO A 322 3.67 -16.32 -12.62
C PRO A 322 5.04 -15.69 -12.25
N GLY A 323 6.10 -16.52 -12.20
CA GLY A 323 7.40 -16.16 -11.64
C GLY A 323 7.59 -16.55 -10.16
N PHE A 324 6.55 -17.07 -9.51
CA PHE A 324 6.56 -17.57 -8.13
C PHE A 324 5.95 -18.97 -8.03
N GLU A 325 6.33 -19.85 -8.96
CA GLU A 325 5.85 -21.23 -9.05
C GLU A 325 6.29 -22.09 -7.85
N GLU A 326 7.35 -21.67 -7.16
CA GLU A 326 7.84 -22.36 -5.97
C GLU A 326 6.83 -22.27 -4.81
N PRO A 327 6.54 -23.40 -4.12
CA PRO A 327 5.61 -23.40 -2.99
C PRO A 327 5.98 -22.36 -1.93
N HIS A 328 4.97 -21.65 -1.40
CA HIS A 328 5.16 -20.60 -0.40
C HIS A 328 6.00 -21.07 0.80
N LEU A 329 5.75 -22.29 1.30
CA LEU A 329 6.51 -22.88 2.41
C LEU A 329 8.02 -22.94 2.10
N VAL A 330 8.39 -23.39 0.90
CA VAL A 330 9.79 -23.51 0.48
C VAL A 330 10.44 -22.13 0.37
N ARG A 331 9.73 -21.15 -0.21
CA ARG A 331 10.21 -19.75 -0.29
C ARG A 331 10.38 -19.13 1.10
N PHE A 332 9.45 -19.39 2.01
CA PHE A 332 9.49 -18.91 3.39
C PHE A 332 10.68 -19.51 4.17
N GLU A 333 10.94 -20.81 4.04
CA GLU A 333 12.11 -21.47 4.64
C GLU A 333 13.43 -20.93 4.07
N LYS A 334 13.49 -20.65 2.77
CA LYS A 334 14.66 -19.99 2.15
C LYS A 334 14.90 -18.62 2.74
N LEU A 335 13.84 -17.84 2.96
CA LEU A 335 13.94 -16.53 3.61
C LEU A 335 14.44 -16.68 5.05
N GLN A 336 13.91 -17.62 5.83
CA GLN A 336 14.39 -17.88 7.19
C GLN A 336 15.89 -18.19 7.20
N LYS A 337 16.35 -19.10 6.34
CA LYS A 337 17.77 -19.45 6.21
C LYS A 337 18.63 -18.25 5.84
N ARG A 338 18.15 -17.42 4.90
CA ARG A 338 18.85 -16.19 4.49
C ARG A 338 18.94 -15.17 5.61
N LEU A 339 17.89 -14.96 6.39
CA LEU A 339 17.93 -14.01 7.52
C LEU A 339 18.85 -14.54 8.64
N VAL A 340 18.82 -15.84 8.90
CA VAL A 340 19.71 -16.48 9.88
C VAL A 340 21.18 -16.37 9.47
N SER A 341 21.51 -16.39 8.18
CA SER A 341 22.91 -16.20 7.73
C SER A 341 23.45 -14.78 7.89
N LEU A 342 22.60 -13.81 8.28
CA LEU A 342 23.00 -12.42 8.58
C LEU A 342 23.34 -12.21 10.08
N LEU A 343 23.16 -13.25 10.89
CA LEU A 343 23.53 -13.29 12.32
C LEU A 343 24.90 -13.92 12.44
#